data_AF-A0A833G934-F1
#
_entry.id   AF-A0A833G934-F1
#
_cell.length_a   1.000
_cell.length_b   1.000
_cell.length_c   1.000
_cell.angle_alpha   90.00
_cell.angle_beta   90.00
_cell.angle_gamma   90.00
#
_symmetry.space_group_name_H-M   'P 1'
#
loop_
_entity.id
_entity.type
_entity.pdbx_description
1 polymer ?
#
loop_
_entity_poly.entity_id
_entity_poly.type
_entity_poly.pdbx_seq_one_letter_code
_entity_poly.pdbx_strand_id
1 'polypeptide(L)'
;MNATDTIAVGDALPLIAAASPAGIYSVTIEWASGSRRGKVETIDLAPDILSFKFYRPLRDDIRLFDTVHVTADGAALAWGGKDEVDMAATSVERLAEETMTNADFAAFLKRSGLSLDAAAAQLGISRRLVAYYAKNRLVPRHIALACRFLELQRKKVAEPG
;
A
#
# COMPACT_ATOMS: atom_id res chain seq x y z
N MET A 1 -22.97 -36.26 -12.96
CA MET A 1 -22.97 -34.96 -12.26
C MET A 1 -21.54 -34.71 -11.84
N ASN A 2 -20.77 -33.95 -12.62
CA ASN A 2 -19.37 -33.66 -12.31
C ASN A 2 -19.30 -32.34 -11.57
N ALA A 3 -18.79 -32.40 -10.34
CA ALA A 3 -18.41 -31.23 -9.57
C ALA A 3 -17.31 -30.50 -10.34
N THR A 4 -17.61 -29.29 -10.80
CA THR A 4 -16.62 -28.39 -11.37
C THR A 4 -15.69 -27.98 -10.23
N ASP A 5 -14.46 -28.47 -10.30
CA ASP A 5 -13.35 -28.05 -9.47
C ASP A 5 -13.16 -26.54 -9.64
N THR A 6 -13.52 -25.76 -8.62
CA THR A 6 -13.33 -24.31 -8.63
C THR A 6 -11.86 -24.03 -8.40
N ILE A 7 -11.09 -23.95 -9.49
CA ILE A 7 -9.73 -23.43 -9.46
C ILE A 7 -9.82 -21.98 -8.95
N ALA A 8 -9.32 -21.73 -7.74
CA ALA A 8 -9.12 -20.38 -7.24
C ALA A 8 -8.03 -19.72 -8.10
N VAL A 9 -8.45 -19.08 -9.19
CA VAL A 9 -7.61 -18.12 -9.92
C VAL A 9 -7.21 -17.08 -8.89
N GLY A 10 -5.91 -16.84 -8.72
CA GLY A 10 -5.38 -15.86 -7.76
C GLY A 10 -6.03 -14.48 -7.91
N ASP A 11 -5.83 -13.62 -6.92
CA ASP A 11 -6.39 -12.26 -6.93
C ASP A 11 -6.11 -11.57 -8.26
N ALA A 12 -7.13 -10.88 -8.80
CA ALA A 12 -7.02 -10.19 -10.09
C ALA A 12 -5.84 -9.21 -10.09
N LEU A 13 -5.08 -9.18 -11.19
CA LEU A 13 -3.92 -8.30 -11.32
C LEU A 13 -4.31 -6.84 -11.03
N PRO A 14 -3.52 -6.11 -10.22
CA PRO A 14 -3.79 -4.72 -9.93
C PRO A 14 -3.54 -3.89 -11.19
N LEU A 15 -4.52 -3.05 -11.51
CA LEU A 15 -4.42 -2.07 -12.58
C LEU A 15 -4.72 -0.69 -11.99
N ILE A 16 -4.07 0.32 -12.52
CA ILE A 16 -4.20 1.71 -12.12
C ILE A 16 -5.10 2.42 -13.14
N ALA A 17 -6.12 3.13 -12.65
CA ALA A 17 -7.01 3.94 -13.48
C ALA A 17 -6.43 5.34 -13.71
N ALA A 18 -5.88 5.93 -12.66
CA ALA A 18 -5.35 7.28 -12.66
C ALA A 18 -4.24 7.43 -11.61
N ALA A 19 -3.30 8.32 -11.89
CA ALA A 19 -2.25 8.70 -10.96
C ALA A 19 -1.97 10.20 -11.06
N SER A 20 -1.66 10.83 -9.93
CA SER A 20 -1.23 12.23 -9.86
C SER A 20 -0.16 12.42 -8.77
N PRO A 21 0.75 13.40 -8.93
CA PRO A 21 1.75 13.67 -7.91
C PRO A 21 1.07 14.24 -6.65
N ALA A 22 1.51 13.78 -5.49
CA ALA A 22 0.97 14.16 -4.18
C ALA A 22 2.02 14.74 -3.22
N GLY A 23 3.28 14.80 -3.66
CA GLY A 23 4.42 15.29 -2.87
C GLY A 23 5.71 14.62 -3.32
N ILE A 24 6.80 14.86 -2.58
CA ILE A 24 8.10 14.24 -2.88
C ILE A 24 7.96 12.72 -2.76
N TYR A 25 8.20 12.01 -3.88
CA TYR A 25 8.09 10.56 -4.01
C TYR A 25 6.70 9.99 -3.67
N SER A 26 5.67 10.82 -3.57
CA SER A 26 4.32 10.38 -3.22
C SER A 26 3.37 10.61 -4.38
N VAL A 27 2.49 9.64 -4.63
CA VAL A 27 1.49 9.69 -5.69
C VAL A 27 0.12 9.35 -5.14
N THR A 28 -0.92 10.03 -5.62
CA THR A 28 -2.31 9.62 -5.39
C THR A 28 -2.75 8.74 -6.55
N ILE A 29 -3.29 7.58 -6.23
CA ILE A 29 -3.68 6.55 -7.21
C ILE A 29 -5.13 6.17 -7.05
N GLU A 30 -5.81 5.99 -8.17
CA GLU A 30 -7.09 5.29 -8.26
C GLU A 30 -6.88 3.88 -8.86
N TRP A 31 -7.36 2.85 -8.16
CA TRP A 31 -7.21 1.46 -8.61
C TRP A 31 -8.38 1.01 -9.51
N ALA A 32 -8.07 0.48 -10.68
CA ALA A 32 -9.04 -0.06 -11.64
C ALA A 32 -9.41 -1.53 -11.38
N SER A 33 -8.47 -2.32 -10.83
CA SER A 33 -8.59 -3.78 -10.67
C SER A 33 -7.93 -4.27 -9.38
N GLY A 34 -8.11 -5.56 -9.07
CA GLY A 34 -7.51 -6.23 -7.92
C GLY A 34 -8.21 -5.96 -6.60
N SER A 35 -7.55 -6.33 -5.51
CA SER A 35 -8.07 -6.23 -4.14
C SER A 35 -8.42 -4.79 -3.70
N ARG A 36 -7.90 -3.80 -4.43
CA ARG A 36 -8.03 -2.36 -4.16
C ARG A 36 -8.97 -1.62 -5.09
N ARG A 37 -9.62 -2.31 -6.03
CA ARG A 37 -10.49 -1.69 -7.04
C ARG A 37 -11.43 -0.62 -6.44
N GLY A 38 -11.42 0.57 -7.05
CA GLY A 38 -12.23 1.73 -6.67
C GLY A 38 -11.71 2.54 -5.48
N LYS A 39 -10.58 2.14 -4.86
CA LYS A 39 -9.94 2.94 -3.82
C LYS A 39 -9.10 4.04 -4.44
N VAL A 40 -9.11 5.19 -3.78
CA VAL A 40 -8.19 6.31 -4.03
C VAL A 40 -7.32 6.48 -2.79
N GLU A 41 -6.00 6.36 -2.94
CA GLU A 41 -5.06 6.45 -1.83
C GLU A 41 -3.74 7.09 -2.24
N THR A 42 -3.07 7.75 -1.28
CA THR A 42 -1.74 8.30 -1.48
C THR A 42 -0.69 7.30 -1.03
N ILE A 43 0.24 6.98 -1.92
CA ILE A 43 1.27 5.96 -1.74
C ILE A 43 2.65 6.62 -1.77
N ASP A 44 3.47 6.31 -0.77
CA ASP A 44 4.88 6.70 -0.74
C ASP A 44 5.73 5.71 -1.54
N LEU A 45 6.31 6.19 -2.63
CA LEU A 45 7.20 5.45 -3.52
C LEU A 45 8.67 5.55 -3.12
N ALA A 46 9.01 6.36 -2.11
CA ALA A 46 10.39 6.55 -1.65
C ALA A 46 11.12 5.23 -1.33
N PRO A 47 10.50 4.19 -0.74
CA PRO A 47 11.20 2.94 -0.45
C PRO A 47 11.82 2.30 -1.68
N ASP A 48 11.13 2.32 -2.82
CA ASP A 48 11.64 1.74 -4.07
C ASP A 48 12.53 2.73 -4.81
N ILE A 49 12.07 3.98 -4.94
CA ILE A 49 12.80 5.04 -5.65
C ILE A 49 14.19 5.22 -5.06
N LEU A 50 14.34 5.22 -3.73
CA LEU A 50 15.62 5.42 -3.05
C LEU A 50 16.48 4.15 -2.98
N SER A 51 15.88 2.96 -3.09
CA SER A 51 16.61 1.69 -3.03
C SER A 51 17.24 1.28 -4.37
N PHE A 52 16.51 1.44 -5.48
CA PHE A 52 16.96 0.91 -6.78
C PHE A 52 17.60 1.99 -7.66
N LYS A 53 18.82 1.72 -8.16
CA LYS A 53 19.57 2.64 -9.03
C LYS A 53 18.85 3.00 -10.33
N PHE A 54 17.94 2.13 -10.79
CA PHE A 54 17.09 2.38 -11.95
C PHE A 54 16.29 3.70 -11.81
N TYR A 55 15.79 4.00 -10.60
CA TYR A 55 15.03 5.22 -10.33
C TYR A 55 15.89 6.46 -10.03
N ARG A 56 17.22 6.43 -10.25
CA ARG A 56 18.09 7.59 -10.01
C ARG A 56 17.60 8.88 -10.73
N PRO A 57 17.13 8.84 -11.99
CA PRO A 57 16.61 10.03 -12.65
C PRO A 57 15.50 10.73 -11.86
N LEU A 58 14.60 9.98 -11.20
CA LEU A 58 13.51 10.52 -10.38
C LEU A 58 14.00 11.17 -9.08
N ARG A 59 15.22 10.83 -8.62
CA ARG A 59 15.82 11.43 -7.42
C ARG A 59 16.47 12.77 -7.73
N ASP A 60 17.13 12.82 -8.89
CA ASP A 60 17.95 13.94 -9.30
C ASP A 60 17.10 15.05 -9.97
N ASP A 61 15.95 14.69 -10.55
CA ASP A 61 15.02 15.61 -11.19
C ASP A 61 13.57 15.47 -10.67
N ILE A 62 13.17 16.40 -9.80
CA ILE A 62 11.80 16.45 -9.28
C ILE A 62 10.76 16.75 -10.37
N ARG A 63 11.13 17.50 -11.42
CA ARG A 63 10.20 17.81 -12.51
C ARG A 63 9.88 16.57 -13.31
N LEU A 64 10.87 15.67 -13.48
CA LEU A 64 10.62 14.36 -14.06
C LEU A 64 9.65 13.56 -13.21
N PHE A 65 9.79 13.56 -11.88
CA PHE A 65 8.83 12.89 -10.98
C PHE A 65 7.40 13.44 -11.13
N ASP A 66 7.25 14.76 -11.30
CA ASP A 66 5.94 15.39 -11.49
C ASP A 66 5.25 15.02 -12.82
N THR A 67 5.98 14.42 -13.78
CA THR A 67 5.39 13.89 -15.02
C THR A 67 4.73 12.52 -14.87
N VAL A 68 4.54 12.05 -13.63
CA VAL A 68 3.90 10.76 -13.36
C VAL A 68 2.58 10.64 -14.11
N HIS A 69 2.41 9.53 -14.81
CA HIS A 69 1.18 9.15 -15.47
C HIS A 69 1.05 7.63 -15.49
N VAL A 70 -0.08 7.14 -15.98
CA VAL A 70 -0.37 5.71 -16.04
C VAL A 70 -0.11 5.23 -17.46
N THR A 71 0.49 4.05 -17.62
CA THR A 71 0.63 3.42 -18.94
C THR A 71 -0.73 3.12 -19.56
N ALA A 72 -0.78 2.98 -20.89
CA ALA A 72 -2.03 2.81 -21.63
C ALA A 72 -2.86 1.59 -21.21
N ASP A 73 -2.20 0.55 -20.68
CA ASP A 73 -2.82 -0.68 -20.18
C ASP A 73 -3.14 -0.65 -18.67
N GLY A 74 -2.79 0.42 -17.97
CA GLY A 74 -2.97 0.53 -16.52
C GLY A 74 -2.00 -0.32 -15.69
N ALA A 75 -1.05 -1.00 -16.32
CA ALA A 75 -0.19 -1.98 -15.66
C ALA A 75 1.01 -1.37 -14.92
N ALA A 76 1.32 -0.09 -15.14
CA ALA A 76 2.42 0.61 -14.50
C ALA A 76 2.16 2.12 -14.34
N LEU A 77 2.91 2.72 -13.40
CA LEU A 77 3.20 4.14 -13.43
C LEU A 77 4.39 4.39 -14.34
N ALA A 78 4.38 5.49 -15.07
CA ALA A 78 5.45 5.91 -15.96
C ALA A 78 5.80 7.38 -15.73
N TRP A 79 7.04 7.73 -16.02
CA TRP A 79 7.59 9.09 -15.95
C TRP A 79 8.35 9.42 -17.24
N GLY A 80 8.36 10.71 -17.58
CA GLY A 80 8.90 11.22 -18.83
C GLY A 80 7.88 11.16 -19.98
N GLY A 81 8.15 11.85 -21.08
CA GLY A 81 7.20 11.93 -22.20
C GLY A 81 7.11 10.67 -23.08
N LYS A 82 7.90 9.64 -22.79
CA LYS A 82 8.01 8.37 -23.54
C LYS A 82 8.18 7.16 -22.62
N ASP A 83 7.66 7.24 -21.40
CA ASP A 83 7.71 6.16 -20.41
C ASP A 83 9.16 5.69 -20.15
N GLU A 84 10.08 6.63 -20.00
CA GLU A 84 11.52 6.36 -19.87
C GLU A 84 11.86 5.62 -18.56
N VAL A 85 11.03 5.83 -17.54
CA VAL A 85 11.09 5.17 -16.26
C VAL A 85 9.69 4.69 -15.93
N ASP A 86 9.56 3.42 -15.54
CA ASP A 86 8.29 2.82 -15.17
C ASP A 86 8.37 2.05 -13.84
N MET A 87 7.22 1.90 -13.19
CA MET A 87 7.06 1.12 -11.97
C MET A 87 5.76 0.32 -12.08
N ALA A 88 5.89 -1.01 -12.09
CA ALA A 88 4.75 -1.91 -12.22
C ALA A 88 3.71 -1.69 -11.11
N ALA A 89 2.43 -1.77 -11.46
CA ALA A 89 1.29 -1.61 -10.57
C ALA A 89 1.32 -2.59 -9.38
N THR A 90 1.91 -3.77 -9.56
CA THR A 90 2.15 -4.75 -8.48
C THR A 90 3.16 -4.26 -7.44
N SER A 91 4.20 -3.52 -7.85
CA SER A 91 5.16 -2.92 -6.92
C SER A 91 4.50 -1.78 -6.14
N VAL A 92 3.69 -0.99 -6.83
CA VAL A 92 2.91 0.09 -6.22
C VAL A 92 1.87 -0.48 -5.24
N GLU A 93 1.21 -1.59 -5.58
CA GLU A 93 0.24 -2.25 -4.70
C GLU A 93 0.93 -2.75 -3.42
N ARG A 94 2.11 -3.37 -3.55
CA ARG A 94 2.93 -3.76 -2.40
C ARG A 94 3.28 -2.56 -1.51
N LEU A 95 3.63 -1.42 -2.08
CA LEU A 95 3.92 -0.20 -1.32
C LEU A 95 2.67 0.37 -0.63
N ALA A 96 1.50 0.29 -1.27
CA ALA A 96 0.22 0.58 -0.63
C ALA A 96 -0.09 -0.37 0.54
N GLU A 97 0.26 -1.66 0.42
CA GLU A 97 0.13 -2.63 1.53
C GLU A 97 1.00 -2.29 2.73
N GLU A 98 2.20 -1.79 2.46
CA GLU A 98 3.18 -1.35 3.44
C GLU A 98 2.84 0.01 4.08
N THR A 99 1.86 0.73 3.53
CA THR A 99 1.43 2.05 4.02
C THR A 99 0.20 1.92 4.90
N MET A 100 0.16 2.71 5.98
CA MET A 100 -1.00 2.79 6.86
C MET A 100 -1.20 4.24 7.28
N THR A 101 -2.35 4.82 6.95
CA THR A 101 -2.71 6.14 7.46
C THR A 101 -3.10 6.05 8.93
N ASN A 102 -3.17 7.19 9.62
CA ASN A 102 -3.67 7.24 11.01
C ASN A 102 -5.11 6.71 11.09
N ALA A 103 -5.92 7.01 10.08
CA ALA A 103 -7.30 6.53 9.97
C ALA A 103 -7.34 5.01 9.80
N ASP A 104 -6.45 4.45 8.97
CA ASP A 104 -6.31 3.00 8.80
C ASP A 104 -5.87 2.32 10.09
N PHE A 105 -4.94 2.92 10.83
CA PHE A 105 -4.46 2.41 12.11
C PHE A 105 -5.57 2.46 13.18
N ALA A 106 -6.31 3.56 13.26
CA ALA A 106 -7.46 3.68 14.15
C ALA A 106 -8.55 2.65 13.80
N ALA A 107 -8.80 2.44 12.50
CA ALA A 107 -9.75 1.43 12.03
C ALA A 107 -9.26 0.00 12.32
N PHE A 108 -7.95 -0.27 12.20
CA PHE A 108 -7.32 -1.53 12.59
C PHE A 108 -7.54 -1.82 14.09
N LEU A 109 -7.34 -0.84 14.97
CA LEU A 109 -7.60 -1.00 16.40
C LEU A 109 -9.07 -1.35 16.67
N LYS A 110 -10.00 -0.67 15.99
CA LYS A 110 -11.44 -0.97 16.10
C LYS A 110 -11.77 -2.38 15.60
N ARG A 111 -11.26 -2.80 14.44
CA ARG A 111 -11.50 -4.13 13.85
C ARG A 111 -10.88 -5.27 14.65
N SER A 112 -9.71 -5.03 15.24
CA SER A 112 -9.01 -6.04 16.04
C SER A 112 -9.63 -6.22 17.44
N GLY A 113 -10.43 -5.27 17.91
CA GLY A 113 -11.00 -5.28 19.26
C GLY A 113 -9.94 -5.17 20.35
N LEU A 114 -8.71 -4.77 20.00
CA LEU A 114 -7.60 -4.64 20.95
C LEU A 114 -7.75 -3.34 21.75
N SER A 115 -7.55 -3.44 23.06
CA SER A 115 -7.28 -2.23 23.86
C SER A 115 -5.95 -1.62 23.43
N LEU A 116 -5.73 -0.33 23.75
CA LEU A 116 -4.45 0.33 23.47
C LEU A 116 -3.27 -0.41 24.12
N ASP A 117 -3.49 -1.02 25.28
CA ASP A 117 -2.47 -1.78 26.01
C ASP A 117 -2.19 -3.13 25.35
N ALA A 118 -3.21 -3.83 24.85
CA ALA A 118 -3.05 -5.07 24.12
C ALA A 118 -2.35 -4.85 22.77
N ALA A 119 -2.73 -3.78 22.04
CA ALA A 119 -2.07 -3.40 20.79
C ALA A 119 -0.61 -3.02 21.01
N ALA A 120 -0.31 -2.27 22.08
CA ALA A 120 1.05 -1.92 22.48
C ALA A 120 1.91 -3.18 22.72
N ALA A 121 1.37 -4.15 23.46
CA ALA A 121 2.06 -5.41 23.74
C ALA A 121 2.35 -6.22 22.47
N GLN A 122 1.40 -6.33 21.54
CA GLN A 122 1.60 -7.08 20.30
C GLN A 122 2.53 -6.38 19.31
N LEU A 123 2.47 -5.06 19.22
CA LEU A 123 3.32 -4.26 18.33
C LEU A 123 4.71 -3.97 18.92
N GLY A 124 4.95 -4.33 20.19
CA GLY A 124 6.23 -4.07 20.87
C GLY A 124 6.53 -2.58 21.08
N ILE A 125 5.49 -1.74 21.24
CA ILE A 125 5.62 -0.28 21.40
C ILE A 125 4.88 0.23 22.63
N SER A 126 5.14 1.47 23.05
CA SER A 126 4.41 2.05 24.18
C SER A 126 2.94 2.36 23.85
N ARG A 127 2.05 2.22 24.84
CA ARG A 127 0.64 2.64 24.75
C ARG A 127 0.46 4.08 24.26
N ARG A 128 1.34 4.99 24.70
CA ARG A 128 1.34 6.40 24.26
C ARG A 128 1.60 6.53 22.76
N LEU A 129 2.50 5.70 22.23
CA LEU A 129 2.86 5.71 20.82
C LEU A 129 1.71 5.17 19.95
N VAL A 130 1.02 4.12 20.41
CA VAL A 130 -0.22 3.62 19.78
C VAL A 130 -1.26 4.75 19.69
N ALA A 131 -1.48 5.48 20.79
CA ALA A 131 -2.43 6.59 20.80
C ALA A 131 -2.02 7.74 19.87
N TYR A 132 -0.72 8.02 19.73
CA TYR A 132 -0.24 9.04 18.79
C TYR A 132 -0.45 8.65 17.33
N TYR A 133 -0.18 7.39 16.98
CA TYR A 133 -0.41 6.88 15.62
C TYR A 133 -1.89 6.86 15.25
N ALA A 134 -2.78 6.51 16.19
CA ALA A 134 -4.22 6.54 15.97
C ALA A 134 -4.79 7.97 15.79
N LYS A 135 -4.04 9.00 16.17
CA LYS A 135 -4.50 10.40 16.17
C LYS A 135 -3.82 11.21 15.07
N ASN A 136 -2.57 11.62 15.30
CA ASN A 136 -1.96 12.73 14.55
C ASN A 136 -0.54 12.42 14.06
N ARG A 137 0.01 11.23 14.32
CA ARG A 137 1.38 10.89 13.91
C ARG A 137 1.38 9.84 12.82
N LEU A 138 2.17 10.07 11.77
CA LEU A 138 2.41 9.09 10.70
C LEU A 138 2.83 7.74 11.28
N VAL A 139 2.20 6.69 10.77
CA VAL A 139 2.50 5.30 11.13
C VAL A 139 3.77 4.88 10.36
N PRO A 140 4.86 4.50 11.04
CA PRO A 140 6.03 4.00 10.35
C PRO A 140 5.72 2.70 9.60
N ARG A 141 6.40 2.49 8.46
CA ARG A 141 6.22 1.30 7.61
C ARG A 141 6.29 -0.03 8.37
N HIS A 142 7.25 -0.17 9.28
CA HIS A 142 7.40 -1.41 10.06
C HIS A 142 6.20 -1.67 11.00
N ILE A 143 5.55 -0.61 11.50
CA ILE A 143 4.32 -0.72 12.29
C ILE A 143 3.13 -1.08 11.40
N ALA A 144 3.02 -0.46 10.22
CA ALA A 144 2.00 -0.80 9.22
C ALA A 144 2.06 -2.29 8.84
N LEU A 145 3.26 -2.77 8.52
CA LEU A 145 3.54 -4.18 8.24
C LEU A 145 3.17 -5.11 9.41
N ALA A 146 3.52 -4.73 10.65
CA ALA A 146 3.15 -5.51 11.83
C ALA A 146 1.62 -5.59 12.02
N CYS A 147 0.89 -4.48 11.84
CA CYS A 147 -0.57 -4.47 11.87
C CYS A 147 -1.18 -5.40 10.80
N ARG A 148 -0.65 -5.38 9.57
CA ARG A 148 -1.09 -6.27 8.50
C ARG A 148 -0.85 -7.74 8.83
N PHE A 149 0.31 -8.07 9.37
CA PHE A 149 0.61 -9.42 9.82
C PHE A 149 -0.42 -9.90 10.87
N LEU A 150 -0.78 -9.06 11.84
CA LEU A 150 -1.79 -9.38 12.84
C LEU A 150 -3.19 -9.60 12.22
N GLU A 151 -3.58 -8.82 11.22
CA GLU A 151 -4.85 -9.03 10.50
C GLU A 151 -4.86 -10.37 9.75
N LEU A 152 -3.76 -10.72 9.08
CA LEU A 152 -3.62 -11.99 8.35
C LEU A 152 -3.67 -13.20 9.28
N GLN A 153 -2.98 -13.14 10.43
CA GLN A 153 -3.03 -14.20 11.44
C GLN A 153 -4.46 -14.43 11.94
N ARG A 154 -5.23 -13.37 12.14
CA ARG A 154 -6.62 -13.48 12.59
C ARG A 154 -7.56 -14.05 11.53
N LYS A 155 -7.36 -13.69 10.26
CA LYS A 155 -8.13 -14.29 9.15
C LYS A 155 -7.91 -15.80 9.06
N LYS A 156 -6.65 -16.25 9.19
CA LYS A 156 -6.32 -17.69 9.19
C LYS A 156 -6.98 -18.48 10.33
N VAL A 157 -7.23 -17.85 11.48
CA VAL A 157 -7.89 -18.50 12.62
C VAL A 157 -9.42 -18.52 12.46
N ALA A 158 -9.99 -17.64 11.63
CA ALA A 158 -11.43 -17.50 11.43
C ALA A 158 -12.00 -18.38 10.30
N GLU A 159 -11.17 -18.92 9.42
CA GLU A 159 -11.55 -19.97 8.45
C GLU A 159 -11.32 -21.35 9.08
N PRO A 160 -12.38 -22.08 9.49
CA PRO A 160 -12.22 -23.47 9.87
C PRO A 160 -11.98 -24.27 8.58
N GLY A 161 -10.93 -25.09 8.57
CA GLY A 161 -10.71 -26.10 7.54
C GLY A 161 -11.78 -27.18 7.53
#